data_AF-A0A4P7LMF4-F1
#
_entry.id   AF-A0A4P7LMF4-F1
#
_cell.length_a   1.000
_cell.length_b   1.000
_cell.length_c   1.000
_cell.angle_alpha   90.00
_cell.angle_beta   90.00
_cell.angle_gamma   90.00
#
_symmetry.space_group_name_H-M   'P 1'
#
loop_
_entity.id
_entity.type
_entity.pdbx_description
1 polymer ?
#
loop_
_entity_poly.entity_id
_entity_poly.type
_entity_poly.pdbx_seq_one_letter_code
_entity_poly.pdbx_strand_id
1 'polypeptide(L)'
;MSDFRQISVEFRDMEATEARERQAAKDRETAARAHMVVRAREAFEEAGVYRYLREQADAMKQEGYSCRYARDVVDFRANVSIAFVAKQGEHIEDRSQFGPGFAGETNTHTLNIVSDADGAVRFETWNELESSARKTSVKSLSDLTLDDVKEAFRGFVREAFVARKLHDDRKAIRPAYRG
;
A
#
# COMPACT_ATOMS: atom_id res chain seq x y z
N MET A 1 -1.85 -37.67 -48.57
CA MET A 1 -1.38 -36.64 -47.60
C MET A 1 -0.12 -37.21 -46.96
N SER A 2 0.94 -36.42 -46.69
CA SER A 2 2.17 -36.98 -46.10
C SER A 2 2.10 -36.98 -44.57
N ASP A 3 2.70 -37.99 -43.95
CA ASP A 3 2.79 -38.13 -42.49
C ASP A 3 3.35 -36.87 -41.83
N PHE A 4 4.35 -36.24 -42.46
CA PHE A 4 4.89 -34.96 -42.01
C PHE A 4 3.85 -33.84 -41.94
N ARG A 5 2.96 -33.71 -42.94
CA ARG A 5 1.91 -32.69 -42.91
C ARG A 5 0.87 -32.98 -41.83
N GLN A 6 0.53 -34.26 -41.64
CA GLN A 6 -0.39 -34.68 -40.59
C GLN A 6 0.17 -34.34 -39.20
N ILE A 7 1.39 -34.76 -38.90
CA ILE A 7 2.08 -34.49 -37.63
C ILE A 7 2.25 -32.98 -37.41
N SER A 8 2.56 -32.21 -38.46
CA SER A 8 2.69 -30.75 -38.36
C SER A 8 1.38 -30.02 -38.06
N VAL A 9 0.23 -30.56 -38.48
CA VAL A 9 -1.09 -30.02 -38.14
C VAL A 9 -1.44 -30.40 -36.70
N GLU A 10 -1.28 -31.68 -36.33
CA GLU A 10 -1.51 -32.17 -34.96
C GLU A 10 -0.69 -31.38 -33.92
N PHE A 11 0.59 -31.09 -34.20
CA PHE A 11 1.44 -30.30 -33.32
C PHE A 11 0.96 -28.85 -33.17
N ARG A 12 0.56 -28.20 -34.27
CA ARG A 12 0.02 -26.82 -34.22
C ARG A 12 -1.31 -26.74 -33.49
N ASP A 13 -2.16 -27.74 -33.65
CA ASP A 13 -3.44 -27.82 -32.94
C ASP A 13 -3.22 -28.07 -31.44
N MET A 14 -2.22 -28.89 -31.08
CA MET A 14 -1.78 -29.08 -29.69
C MET A 14 -1.27 -27.77 -29.07
N GLU A 15 -0.35 -27.06 -29.73
CA GLU A 15 0.15 -25.76 -29.25
C GLU A 15 -0.97 -24.72 -29.11
N ALA A 16 -1.91 -24.67 -30.07
CA ALA A 16 -3.07 -23.78 -30.00
C ALA A 16 -4.00 -24.14 -28.83
N THR A 17 -4.17 -25.43 -28.54
CA THR A 17 -4.96 -25.91 -27.39
C THR A 17 -4.29 -25.55 -26.08
N GLU A 18 -2.99 -25.84 -25.94
CA GLU A 18 -2.21 -25.45 -24.76
C GLU A 18 -2.23 -23.93 -24.52
N ALA A 19 -2.10 -23.13 -25.59
CA ALA A 19 -2.15 -21.68 -25.49
C ALA A 19 -3.53 -21.20 -25.00
N ARG A 20 -4.63 -21.80 -25.50
CA ARG A 20 -6.00 -21.50 -25.06
C ARG A 20 -6.21 -21.89 -23.60
N GLU A 21 -5.73 -23.06 -23.19
CA GLU A 21 -5.83 -23.53 -21.80
C GLU A 21 -5.04 -22.63 -20.83
N ARG A 22 -3.81 -22.25 -21.20
CA ARG A 22 -2.99 -21.30 -20.44
C ARG A 22 -3.67 -19.94 -20.33
N GLN A 23 -4.26 -19.44 -21.43
CA GLN A 23 -5.00 -18.18 -21.40
C GLN A 23 -6.24 -18.27 -20.50
N ALA A 24 -7.04 -19.34 -20.65
CA ALA A 24 -8.22 -19.55 -19.81
C ALA A 24 -7.86 -19.73 -18.32
N ALA A 25 -6.69 -20.29 -18.00
CA ALA A 25 -6.19 -20.36 -16.62
C ALA A 25 -5.83 -18.96 -16.08
N LYS A 26 -5.13 -18.13 -16.87
CA LYS A 26 -4.81 -16.74 -16.51
C LYS A 26 -6.06 -15.88 -16.33
N ASP A 27 -7.06 -16.05 -17.19
CA ASP A 27 -8.32 -15.31 -17.10
C ASP A 27 -9.07 -15.68 -15.82
N ARG A 28 -9.11 -16.98 -15.47
CA ARG A 28 -9.69 -17.46 -14.21
C ARG A 28 -8.96 -16.91 -12.98
N GLU A 29 -7.63 -16.91 -13.01
CA GLU A 29 -6.82 -16.34 -11.92
C GLU A 29 -7.06 -14.84 -11.76
N THR A 30 -7.13 -14.10 -12.87
CA THR A 30 -7.40 -12.66 -12.87
C THR A 30 -8.79 -12.34 -12.32
N ALA A 31 -9.81 -13.11 -12.75
CA ALA A 31 -11.17 -12.98 -12.23
C ALA A 31 -11.24 -13.27 -10.71
N ALA A 32 -10.55 -14.33 -10.25
CA ALA A 32 -10.48 -14.66 -8.83
C ALA A 32 -9.82 -13.53 -8.02
N ARG A 33 -8.71 -12.97 -8.51
CA ARG A 33 -8.02 -11.82 -7.88
C ARG A 33 -8.90 -10.58 -7.82
N ALA A 34 -9.61 -10.26 -8.90
CA ALA A 34 -10.54 -9.13 -8.91
C ALA A 34 -11.67 -9.31 -7.88
N HIS A 35 -12.22 -10.52 -7.77
CA HIS A 35 -13.24 -10.83 -6.77
C HIS A 35 -12.72 -10.66 -5.33
N MET A 36 -11.47 -11.05 -5.05
CA MET A 36 -10.85 -10.85 -3.74
C MET A 36 -10.71 -9.36 -3.38
N VAL A 37 -10.37 -8.50 -4.35
CA VAL A 37 -10.32 -7.04 -4.13
C VAL A 37 -11.68 -6.49 -3.75
N VAL A 38 -12.75 -6.92 -4.43
CA VAL A 38 -14.12 -6.48 -4.13
C VAL A 38 -14.49 -6.87 -2.70
N ARG A 39 -14.29 -8.14 -2.34
CA ARG A 39 -14.56 -8.65 -0.98
C ARG A 39 -13.76 -7.90 0.09
N ALA A 40 -12.49 -7.60 -0.17
CA ALA A 40 -11.66 -6.84 0.76
C ALA A 40 -12.15 -5.40 0.96
N ARG A 41 -12.59 -4.75 -0.12
CA ARG A 41 -13.19 -3.40 -0.04
C ARG A 41 -14.48 -3.39 0.76
N GLU A 42 -15.35 -4.38 0.54
CA GLU A 42 -16.58 -4.54 1.32
C GLU A 42 -16.27 -4.71 2.81
N ALA A 43 -15.34 -5.61 3.16
CA ALA A 43 -14.93 -5.81 4.55
C ALA A 43 -14.30 -4.54 5.17
N PHE A 44 -13.53 -3.76 4.42
CA PHE A 44 -12.98 -2.48 4.91
C PHE A 44 -14.07 -1.42 5.14
N GLU A 45 -15.10 -1.38 4.30
CA GLU A 45 -16.26 -0.50 4.49
C GLU A 45 -17.09 -0.94 5.70
N GLU A 46 -17.40 -2.24 5.82
CA GLU A 46 -18.15 -2.82 6.93
C GLU A 46 -17.45 -2.62 8.28
N ALA A 47 -16.13 -2.84 8.33
CA ALA A 47 -15.33 -2.58 9.52
C ALA A 47 -15.16 -1.07 9.81
N GLY A 48 -15.59 -0.18 8.92
CA GLY A 48 -15.51 1.27 9.09
C GLY A 48 -14.11 1.87 8.92
N VAL A 49 -13.16 1.11 8.36
CA VAL A 49 -11.76 1.54 8.12
C VAL A 49 -11.73 2.84 7.32
N TYR A 50 -12.52 2.85 6.27
CA TYR A 50 -12.63 3.89 5.27
C TYR A 50 -13.15 5.22 5.81
N ARG A 51 -14.21 5.16 6.63
CA ARG A 51 -14.76 6.34 7.28
C ARG A 51 -13.78 6.88 8.32
N TYR A 52 -13.26 6.00 9.18
CA TYR A 52 -12.38 6.39 10.28
C TYR A 52 -11.10 7.08 9.78
N LEU A 53 -10.38 6.49 8.83
CA LEU A 53 -9.13 7.07 8.34
C LEU A 53 -9.35 8.42 7.63
N ARG A 54 -10.49 8.57 6.93
CA ARG A 54 -10.85 9.86 6.32
C ARG A 54 -11.09 10.92 7.39
N GLU A 55 -11.85 10.61 8.43
CA GLU A 55 -12.11 11.52 9.57
C GLU A 55 -10.80 11.93 10.26
N GLN A 56 -9.88 10.98 10.47
CA GLN A 56 -8.57 11.29 11.05
C GLN A 56 -7.72 12.19 10.14
N ALA A 57 -7.72 11.95 8.83
CA ALA A 57 -7.01 12.80 7.88
C ALA A 57 -7.55 14.24 7.88
N ASP A 58 -8.86 14.39 7.97
CA ASP A 58 -9.50 15.71 8.03
C ASP A 58 -9.21 16.42 9.37
N ALA A 59 -9.21 15.69 10.49
CA ALA A 59 -8.81 16.22 11.80
C ALA A 59 -7.33 16.69 11.80
N MET A 60 -6.41 15.87 11.27
CA MET A 60 -4.99 16.24 11.15
C MET A 60 -4.79 17.52 10.33
N LYS A 61 -5.54 17.69 9.23
CA LYS A 61 -5.51 18.92 8.43
C LYS A 61 -6.02 20.13 9.21
N GLN A 62 -7.10 19.98 9.98
CA GLN A 62 -7.63 21.05 10.84
C GLN A 62 -6.63 21.47 11.92
N GLU A 63 -5.83 20.53 12.42
CA GLU A 63 -4.74 20.78 13.37
C GLU A 63 -3.46 21.36 12.72
N GLY A 64 -3.46 21.60 11.40
CA GLY A 64 -2.35 22.24 10.69
C GLY A 64 -1.25 21.30 10.20
N TYR A 65 -1.52 19.99 10.15
CA TYR A 65 -0.62 19.00 9.56
C TYR A 65 -0.94 18.76 8.08
N SER A 66 0.09 18.60 7.27
CA SER A 66 -0.09 18.10 5.90
C SER A 66 -0.38 16.62 5.92
N CYS A 67 -1.55 16.23 5.42
CA CYS A 67 -2.02 14.85 5.43
C CYS A 67 -2.74 14.47 4.12
N ARG A 68 -2.57 13.22 3.69
CA ARG A 68 -3.23 12.60 2.53
C ARG A 68 -3.91 11.31 2.95
N TYR A 69 -5.04 11.04 2.33
CA TYR A 69 -5.81 9.81 2.49
C TYR A 69 -6.09 9.24 1.09
N ALA A 70 -5.85 7.95 0.89
CA ALA A 70 -6.07 7.29 -0.39
C ALA A 70 -6.72 5.91 -0.24
N ARG A 71 -7.47 5.51 -1.27
CA ARG A 71 -8.08 4.18 -1.43
C ARG A 71 -7.75 3.68 -2.83
N ASP A 72 -6.88 2.69 -2.93
CA ASP A 72 -6.33 2.23 -4.21
C ASP A 72 -6.47 0.72 -4.38
N VAL A 73 -6.11 0.25 -5.58
CA VAL A 73 -5.83 -1.16 -5.85
C VAL A 73 -4.40 -1.25 -6.36
N VAL A 74 -3.54 -1.98 -5.64
CA VAL A 74 -2.14 -2.18 -6.01
C VAL A 74 -1.90 -3.67 -6.19
N ASP A 75 -1.45 -4.11 -7.36
CA ASP A 75 -1.19 -5.52 -7.66
C ASP A 75 -2.32 -6.49 -7.25
N PHE A 76 -3.57 -6.11 -7.58
CA PHE A 76 -4.79 -6.84 -7.20
C PHE A 76 -5.03 -6.95 -5.68
N ARG A 77 -4.62 -5.93 -4.93
CA ARG A 77 -4.85 -5.83 -3.49
C ARG A 77 -5.62 -4.55 -3.18
N ALA A 78 -6.67 -4.65 -2.38
CA ALA A 78 -7.29 -3.46 -1.81
C ALA A 78 -6.28 -2.80 -0.86
N ASN A 79 -6.01 -1.52 -1.06
CA ASN A 79 -5.14 -0.73 -0.20
C ASN A 79 -5.91 0.50 0.28
N VAL A 80 -5.75 0.82 1.56
CA VAL A 80 -6.09 2.13 2.11
C VAL A 80 -4.91 2.67 2.87
N SER A 81 -4.61 3.94 2.65
CA SER A 81 -3.47 4.59 3.27
C SER A 81 -3.83 5.95 3.85
N ILE A 82 -3.11 6.29 4.92
CA ILE A 82 -3.04 7.65 5.45
C ILE A 82 -1.57 8.03 5.57
N ALA A 83 -1.22 9.18 5.03
CA ALA A 83 0.13 9.71 5.04
C ALA A 83 0.13 11.11 5.66
N PHE A 84 1.13 11.45 6.48
CA PHE A 84 1.27 12.80 7.03
C PHE A 84 2.71 13.17 7.37
N VAL A 85 2.97 14.47 7.46
CA VAL A 85 4.22 15.00 8.00
C VAL A 85 4.03 15.26 9.48
N ALA A 86 4.85 14.64 10.34
CA ALA A 86 4.77 14.76 11.79
C ALA A 86 5.34 16.09 12.34
N LYS A 87 5.07 17.20 11.63
CA LYS A 87 5.43 18.57 12.02
C LYS A 87 4.44 19.56 11.41
N GLN A 88 3.87 20.41 12.26
CA GLN A 88 2.90 21.42 11.84
C GLN A 88 3.52 22.43 10.88
N GLY A 89 2.75 22.84 9.88
CA GLY A 89 3.17 23.81 8.87
C GLY A 89 4.18 23.29 7.84
N GLU A 90 4.71 22.06 7.98
CA GLU A 90 5.48 21.42 6.92
C GLU A 90 4.55 20.77 5.89
N HIS A 91 4.98 20.76 4.63
CA HIS A 91 4.24 20.20 3.51
C HIS A 91 4.76 18.82 3.14
N ILE A 92 3.87 17.98 2.62
CA ILE A 92 4.28 16.74 1.95
C ILE A 92 5.01 17.15 0.67
N GLU A 93 6.32 16.96 0.65
CA GLU A 93 7.20 17.33 -0.45
C GLU A 93 7.13 16.28 -1.56
N ASP A 94 6.46 16.60 -2.67
CA ASP A 94 6.49 15.74 -3.85
C ASP A 94 7.82 15.91 -4.59
N ARG A 95 8.67 14.88 -4.56
CA ARG A 95 9.95 14.89 -5.28
C ARG A 95 9.88 14.29 -6.68
N SER A 96 8.72 13.81 -7.12
CA SER A 96 8.53 13.31 -8.49
C SER A 96 8.85 14.37 -9.55
N GLN A 97 8.69 15.66 -9.20
CA GLN A 97 9.07 16.80 -10.04
C GLN A 97 10.58 16.89 -10.33
N PHE A 98 11.45 16.21 -9.56
CA PHE A 98 12.90 16.21 -9.75
C PHE A 98 13.42 15.10 -10.68
N GLY A 99 12.51 14.30 -11.25
CA GLY A 99 12.83 13.30 -12.27
C GLY A 99 13.01 11.87 -11.75
N PRO A 100 13.26 10.91 -12.66
CA PRO A 100 13.39 9.49 -12.32
C PRO A 100 14.58 9.27 -11.38
N GLY A 101 14.32 8.67 -10.21
CA GLY A 101 15.30 8.49 -9.12
C GLY A 101 15.01 9.34 -7.87
N PHE A 102 14.14 10.34 -7.98
CA PHE A 102 13.60 11.12 -6.85
C PHE A 102 12.13 10.73 -6.56
N ALA A 103 11.79 9.45 -6.67
CA ALA A 103 10.48 8.97 -6.30
C ALA A 103 10.35 8.94 -4.77
N GLY A 104 9.40 9.71 -4.22
CA GLY A 104 9.10 9.70 -2.78
C GLY A 104 8.60 11.05 -2.25
N GLU A 105 7.90 10.99 -1.12
CA GLU A 105 7.42 12.12 -0.35
C GLU A 105 8.31 12.36 0.89
N THR A 106 9.31 13.24 0.80
CA THR A 106 10.28 13.40 1.90
C THR A 106 9.62 13.81 3.22
N ASN A 107 10.14 13.28 4.33
CA ASN A 107 9.65 13.52 5.69
C ASN A 107 8.23 13.01 5.99
N THR A 108 7.68 12.17 5.11
CA THR A 108 6.33 11.62 5.26
C THR A 108 6.34 10.29 5.99
N HIS A 109 5.31 10.09 6.80
CA HIS A 109 5.01 8.86 7.48
C HIS A 109 3.70 8.33 6.94
N THR A 110 3.66 7.06 6.57
CA THR A 110 2.49 6.43 5.96
C THR A 110 2.09 5.19 6.74
N LEU A 111 0.79 5.03 6.98
CA LEU A 111 0.18 3.78 7.39
C LEU A 111 -0.61 3.23 6.20
N ASN A 112 -0.29 2.01 5.79
CA ASN A 112 -1.03 1.24 4.79
C ASN A 112 -1.78 0.10 5.48
N ILE A 113 -3.02 -0.14 5.05
CA ILE A 113 -3.80 -1.32 5.40
C ILE A 113 -4.11 -2.03 4.08
N VAL A 114 -3.49 -3.19 3.88
CA VAL A 114 -3.46 -3.89 2.60
C VAL A 114 -4.07 -5.27 2.75
N SER A 115 -4.97 -5.65 1.84
CA SER A 115 -5.44 -7.03 1.73
C SER A 115 -4.46 -7.87 0.91
N ASP A 116 -4.04 -9.02 1.41
CA ASP A 116 -3.28 -10.01 0.64
C ASP A 116 -4.19 -11.02 -0.08
N ALA A 117 -3.60 -11.75 -1.02
CA ALA A 117 -4.29 -12.74 -1.85
C ALA A 117 -4.74 -14.00 -1.06
N ASP A 118 -4.24 -14.20 0.16
CA ASP A 118 -4.64 -15.27 1.07
C ASP A 118 -5.83 -14.86 1.97
N GLY A 119 -6.37 -13.65 1.78
CA GLY A 119 -7.42 -13.10 2.63
C GLY A 119 -6.87 -12.56 3.96
N ALA A 120 -5.56 -12.38 4.10
CA ALA A 120 -4.99 -11.64 5.20
C ALA A 120 -5.10 -10.12 4.99
N VAL A 121 -5.03 -9.37 6.07
CA VAL A 121 -4.92 -7.92 6.13
C VAL A 121 -3.63 -7.59 6.86
N ARG A 122 -2.79 -6.75 6.26
CA ARG A 122 -1.53 -6.30 6.83
C ARG A 122 -1.59 -4.82 7.14
N PHE A 123 -1.05 -4.47 8.29
CA PHE A 123 -0.77 -3.10 8.68
C PHE A 123 0.72 -2.84 8.47
N GLU A 124 1.03 -1.91 7.57
CA GLU A 124 2.41 -1.60 7.19
C GLU A 124 2.64 -0.10 7.39
N THR A 125 3.61 0.25 8.23
CA THR A 125 4.06 1.63 8.37
C THR A 125 5.31 1.86 7.54
N TRP A 126 5.39 3.01 6.89
CA TRP A 126 6.56 3.47 6.16
C TRP A 126 7.01 4.80 6.68
N ASN A 127 8.31 4.95 6.87
CA ASN A 127 8.94 6.20 7.28
C ASN A 127 10.02 6.57 6.27
N GLU A 128 9.81 7.65 5.52
CA GLU A 128 10.79 8.12 4.54
C GLU A 128 12.06 8.70 5.18
N LEU A 129 12.03 9.11 6.45
CA LEU A 129 13.24 9.55 7.16
C LEU A 129 14.21 8.40 7.44
N GLU A 130 13.69 7.17 7.53
CA GLU A 130 14.46 5.97 7.84
C GLU A 130 14.56 4.99 6.65
N SER A 131 13.91 5.33 5.52
CA SER A 131 13.82 4.50 4.32
C SER A 131 13.48 3.03 4.60
N SER A 132 12.58 2.78 5.57
CA SER A 132 12.23 1.43 5.97
C SER A 132 10.73 1.23 6.17
N ALA A 133 10.26 0.04 5.78
CA ALA A 133 8.93 -0.47 6.06
C ALA A 133 8.98 -1.25 7.36
N ARG A 134 8.01 -1.02 8.23
CA ARG A 134 7.75 -1.88 9.37
C ARG A 134 6.39 -2.52 9.22
N LYS A 135 6.35 -3.86 9.29
CA LYS A 135 5.11 -4.61 9.38
C LYS A 135 4.70 -4.66 10.84
N THR A 136 3.51 -4.15 11.14
CA THR A 136 3.07 -3.97 12.53
C THR A 136 2.17 -5.12 12.98
N SER A 137 1.33 -5.65 12.09
CA SER A 137 0.48 -6.82 12.39
C SER A 137 -0.11 -7.44 11.12
N VAL A 138 -0.54 -8.70 11.23
CA VAL A 138 -1.25 -9.45 10.19
C VAL A 138 -2.48 -10.09 10.82
N LYS A 139 -3.64 -9.99 10.15
CA LYS A 139 -4.93 -10.57 10.60
C LYS A 139 -5.69 -11.18 9.44
N SER A 140 -6.68 -12.02 9.71
CA SER A 140 -7.67 -12.42 8.69
C SER A 140 -8.58 -11.24 8.37
N LEU A 141 -8.99 -11.12 7.10
CA LEU A 141 -9.98 -10.14 6.67
C LEU A 141 -11.32 -10.28 7.43
N SER A 142 -11.72 -11.50 7.79
CA SER A 142 -12.95 -11.76 8.55
C SER A 142 -12.90 -11.25 9.98
N ASP A 143 -11.70 -11.08 10.52
CA ASP A 143 -11.47 -10.77 11.93
C ASP A 143 -11.09 -9.30 12.12
N LEU A 144 -11.08 -8.52 11.03
CA LEU A 144 -10.74 -7.10 11.05
C LEU A 144 -11.84 -6.31 11.76
N THR A 145 -11.47 -5.61 12.83
CA THR A 145 -12.38 -4.70 13.54
C THR A 145 -11.92 -3.26 13.45
N LEU A 146 -12.83 -2.32 13.72
CA LEU A 146 -12.48 -0.90 13.81
C LEU A 146 -11.48 -0.62 14.93
N ASP A 147 -11.53 -1.37 16.02
CA ASP A 147 -10.63 -1.14 17.16
C ASP A 147 -9.18 -1.54 16.83
N ASP A 148 -8.98 -2.57 16.01
CA ASP A 148 -7.66 -2.90 15.44
C ASP A 148 -7.09 -1.73 14.62
N VAL A 149 -7.94 -1.11 13.80
CA VAL A 149 -7.55 0.04 12.96
C VAL A 149 -7.18 1.25 13.83
N LYS A 150 -7.95 1.51 14.88
CA LYS A 150 -7.66 2.59 15.84
C LYS A 150 -6.36 2.34 16.58
N GLU A 151 -6.11 1.11 17.01
CA GLU A 151 -4.86 0.73 17.69
C GLU A 151 -3.65 0.92 16.76
N ALA A 152 -3.72 0.38 15.54
CA ALA A 152 -2.68 0.54 14.54
C ALA A 152 -2.42 2.02 14.22
N PHE A 153 -3.48 2.81 14.04
CA PHE A 153 -3.38 4.25 13.80
C PHE A 153 -2.71 5.00 14.96
N ARG A 154 -3.09 4.72 16.21
CA ARG A 154 -2.46 5.34 17.40
C ARG A 154 -0.98 5.00 17.48
N GLY A 155 -0.62 3.74 17.24
CA GLY A 155 0.78 3.30 17.18
C GLY A 155 1.56 4.07 16.11
N PHE A 156 1.03 4.11 14.90
CA PHE A 156 1.58 4.85 13.76
C PHE A 156 1.84 6.33 14.07
N VAL A 157 0.84 7.05 14.57
CA VAL A 157 0.99 8.49 14.88
C VAL A 157 2.06 8.72 15.94
N ARG A 158 2.09 7.87 16.98
CA ARG A 158 3.10 7.95 18.04
C ARG A 158 4.51 7.71 17.49
N GLU A 159 4.68 6.68 16.68
CA GLU A 159 5.96 6.36 16.05
C GLU A 159 6.44 7.51 15.16
N ALA A 160 5.56 8.11 14.37
CA ALA A 160 5.89 9.23 13.50
C ALA A 160 6.42 10.46 14.26
N PHE A 161 5.79 10.83 15.37
CA PHE A 161 6.29 11.93 16.21
C PHE A 161 7.65 11.60 16.87
N VAL A 162 7.85 10.36 17.33
CA VAL A 162 9.13 9.92 17.90
C VAL A 162 10.24 9.96 16.86
N ALA A 163 9.99 9.40 15.67
CA ALA A 163 10.96 9.39 14.58
C ALA A 163 11.33 10.81 14.15
N ARG A 164 10.34 11.71 14.04
CA ARG A 164 10.61 13.11 13.70
C ARG A 164 11.49 13.80 14.73
N LYS A 165 11.20 13.61 16.03
CA LYS A 165 12.01 14.18 17.10
C LYS A 165 13.46 13.70 17.03
N LEU A 166 13.67 12.39 16.87
CA LEU A 166 15.02 11.81 16.74
C LEU A 166 15.78 12.36 15.53
N HIS A 167 15.10 12.55 14.40
CA HIS A 167 15.70 13.15 13.22
C HIS A 167 16.09 14.61 13.45
N ASP A 168 15.22 15.41 14.07
CA ASP A 168 15.51 16.83 14.35
C ASP A 168 16.66 16.97 15.37
N ASP A 169 16.70 16.14 16.41
CA ASP A 169 17.81 16.09 17.39
C ASP A 169 19.15 15.73 16.71
N ARG A 170 19.15 14.74 15.80
CA ARG A 170 20.34 14.37 15.02
C ARG A 170 20.81 15.50 14.10
N LYS A 171 19.90 16.25 13.49
CA LYS A 171 20.24 17.42 12.68
C LYS A 171 20.85 18.54 13.52
N ALA A 172 20.37 18.75 14.75
CA ALA A 172 20.92 19.76 15.65
C ALA A 172 22.35 19.44 16.13
N ILE A 173 22.69 18.15 16.24
CA ILE A 173 24.02 17.68 16.70
C ILE A 173 25.07 17.71 15.58
N ARG A 174 24.67 17.61 14.30
CA ARG A 174 25.62 17.75 13.18
C ARG A 174 26.08 19.22 13.13
N PRO A 175 27.36 19.54 13.45
CA PRO A 175 27.83 20.90 13.28
C PRO A 175 27.68 21.24 11.79
N ALA A 176 27.14 22.43 11.52
CA ALA A 176 27.16 22.99 10.19
C ALA A 176 28.63 23.10 9.76
N TYR A 177 29.12 22.13 9.00
CA TYR A 177 30.29 22.32 8.16
C TYR A 177 29.87 23.35 7.10
N ARG A 178 29.95 24.63 7.49
CA ARG A 178 29.99 25.75 6.55
C ARG A 178 31.37 25.68 5.90
N GLY A 179 31.40 25.10 4.70
CA GLY A 179 32.41 25.45 3.71
C GLY A 179 32.21 26.88 3.22
#